data_AF-A0A920IUF6-F1
#
_entry.id   AF-A0A920IUF6-F1
#
_cell.length_a   1.000
_cell.length_b   1.000
_cell.length_c   1.000
_cell.angle_alpha   90.00
_cell.angle_beta   90.00
_cell.angle_gamma   90.00
#
_symmetry.space_group_name_H-M   'P 1'
#
loop_
_entity.id
_entity.type
_entity.pdbx_description
1 polymer ?
#
loop_
_entity_poly.entity_id
_entity_poly.type
_entity_poly.pdbx_seq_one_letter_code
_entity_poly.pdbx_strand_id
1 'polypeptide(L)'
;MAVSLEIISTMEKTRKILRKSQEFHFQNGKSISQFELAYDTYGKPNKAMSNCILVCHAFSGSHHAAGKFNNDEKNGWWDEFIGDGKTIDTNKYFVVSVNNFGSCFGSSGPKSICPETKKPYGIDFPDVDCSGLG
;
A
#
# COMPACT_ATOMS: atom_id res chain seq x y z
N MET A 1 -26.75 30.86 18.64
CA MET A 1 -26.50 29.40 18.63
C MET A 1 -25.34 29.15 17.69
N ALA A 2 -24.16 28.86 18.23
CA ALA A 2 -23.02 28.43 17.42
C ALA A 2 -23.33 27.01 16.92
N VAL A 3 -23.48 26.86 15.61
CA VAL A 3 -23.46 25.54 14.98
C VAL A 3 -22.01 25.08 15.12
N SER A 4 -21.76 24.19 16.06
CA SER A 4 -20.46 23.51 16.19
C SER A 4 -20.20 22.85 14.85
N LEU A 5 -19.30 23.42 14.07
CA LEU A 5 -18.60 22.69 13.02
C LEU A 5 -17.85 21.59 13.78
N GLU A 6 -18.50 20.43 13.95
CA GLU A 6 -17.77 19.20 14.21
C GLU A 6 -16.68 19.18 13.16
N ILE A 7 -15.44 19.32 13.62
CA ILE A 7 -14.27 19.04 12.82
C ILE A 7 -14.52 17.61 12.35
N ILE A 8 -14.94 17.44 11.09
CA ILE A 8 -14.95 16.14 10.44
C ILE A 8 -13.48 15.73 10.52
N SER A 9 -13.16 14.91 11.51
CA SER A 9 -11.82 14.38 11.70
C SER A 9 -11.50 13.65 10.41
N THR A 10 -10.72 14.29 9.56
CA THR A 10 -10.31 13.68 8.31
C THR A 10 -9.11 12.84 8.69
N MET A 11 -9.35 11.54 8.88
CA MET A 11 -8.32 10.54 9.12
C MET A 11 -7.04 10.89 8.34
N GLU A 12 -5.93 11.01 9.07
CA GLU A 12 -4.63 11.26 8.45
C GLU A 12 -4.30 10.10 7.53
N LYS A 13 -4.02 10.41 6.27
CA LYS A 13 -3.70 9.42 5.26
C LYS A 13 -2.61 9.89 4.32
N THR A 14 -1.79 8.97 3.83
CA THR A 14 -0.76 9.30 2.84
C THR A 14 -0.58 8.17 1.86
N ARG A 15 -0.41 8.51 0.58
CA ARG A 15 -0.05 7.58 -0.50
C ARG A 15 1.41 7.79 -0.86
N LYS A 16 2.21 6.72 -0.90
CA LYS A 16 3.64 6.79 -1.21
C LYS A 16 4.07 5.64 -2.11
N ILE A 17 5.19 5.86 -2.79
CA ILE A 17 5.94 4.82 -3.49
C ILE A 17 7.30 4.70 -2.82
N LEU A 18 7.57 3.55 -2.22
CA LEU A 18 8.89 3.18 -1.74
C LEU A 18 9.72 2.74 -2.95
N ARG A 19 10.88 3.37 -3.17
CA ARG A 19 11.85 2.98 -4.19
C ARG A 19 13.08 2.40 -3.52
N LYS A 20 13.53 1.25 -3.98
CA LYS A 20 14.73 0.57 -3.46
C LYS A 20 15.62 0.14 -4.61
N SER A 21 16.85 0.64 -4.63
CA SER A 21 17.92 0.18 -5.52
C SER A 21 18.79 -0.84 -4.79
N GLN A 22 18.17 -1.94 -4.38
CA GLN A 22 18.81 -3.07 -3.73
C GLN A 22 18.29 -4.35 -4.39
N GLU A 23 19.13 -5.37 -4.48
CA GLU A 23 18.72 -6.65 -5.01
C GLU A 23 17.64 -7.28 -4.13
N PHE A 24 16.55 -7.73 -4.76
CA PHE A 24 15.47 -8.45 -4.11
C PHE A 24 15.35 -9.83 -4.74
N HIS A 25 15.51 -10.87 -3.91
CA HIS A 25 15.40 -12.26 -4.32
C HIS A 25 13.98 -12.77 -4.11
N PHE A 26 13.39 -13.33 -5.16
CA PHE A 26 12.11 -14.01 -5.10
C PHE A 26 12.32 -15.48 -4.70
N GLN A 27 11.26 -16.13 -4.20
CA GLN A 27 11.32 -17.51 -3.74
C GLN A 27 11.65 -18.51 -4.87
N ASN A 28 11.34 -18.16 -6.12
CA ASN A 28 11.71 -18.94 -7.31
C ASN A 28 13.20 -18.80 -7.71
N GLY A 29 14.01 -18.12 -6.91
CA GLY A 29 15.45 -17.93 -7.14
C GLY A 29 15.80 -16.82 -8.13
N LYS A 30 14.83 -16.18 -8.78
CA LYS A 30 15.06 -14.99 -9.61
C LYS A 30 15.25 -13.75 -8.73
N SER A 31 15.87 -12.70 -9.26
CA SER A 31 16.03 -11.43 -8.56
C SER A 31 15.77 -10.23 -9.47
N ILE A 32 15.55 -9.07 -8.84
CA ILE A 32 15.54 -7.76 -9.50
C ILE A 32 16.48 -6.82 -8.76
N SER A 33 17.21 -5.98 -9.50
CA SER A 33 18.23 -5.08 -8.95
C SER A 33 17.65 -3.80 -8.32
N GLN A 34 16.41 -3.46 -8.65
CA GLN A 34 15.65 -2.40 -7.99
C GLN A 34 14.15 -2.64 -8.10
N PHE A 35 13.40 -2.08 -7.16
CA PHE A 35 11.95 -2.24 -7.11
C PHE A 35 11.23 -1.03 -6.51
N GLU A 36 9.95 -0.94 -6.84
CA GLU A 36 9.00 0.02 -6.30
C GLU A 36 7.85 -0.71 -5.58
N LEU A 37 7.44 -0.18 -4.42
CA LEU A 37 6.24 -0.64 -3.70
C LEU A 37 5.33 0.56 -3.45
N ALA A 38 4.11 0.51 -3.98
CA ALA A 38 3.07 1.48 -3.68
C ALA A 38 2.37 1.09 -2.37
N TYR A 39 2.12 2.06 -1.50
CA TYR A 39 1.42 1.83 -0.24
C TYR A 39 0.66 3.08 0.23
N ASP A 40 -0.45 2.85 0.92
CA ASP A 40 -1.18 3.86 1.66
C ASP A 40 -0.95 3.65 3.16
N THR A 41 -0.94 4.74 3.93
CA THR A 41 -0.93 4.71 5.40
C THR A 41 -2.11 5.48 5.96
N TYR A 42 -2.62 5.05 7.11
CA TYR A 42 -3.75 5.65 7.80
C TYR A 42 -3.46 5.80 9.30
N GLY A 43 -3.76 6.96 9.89
CA GLY A 43 -3.43 7.28 11.29
C GLY A 43 -1.95 7.62 11.49
N LYS A 44 -1.46 7.50 12.74
CA LYS A 44 -0.08 7.86 13.13
C LYS A 44 0.62 6.77 13.93
N PRO A 45 1.90 6.48 13.64
CA PRO A 45 2.68 5.61 14.50
C PRO A 45 2.90 6.27 15.86
N ASN A 46 2.76 5.49 16.94
CA ASN A 46 3.16 5.93 18.26
C ASN A 46 4.69 5.93 18.40
N LYS A 47 5.23 6.55 19.45
CA LYS A 47 6.69 6.64 19.67
C LYS A 47 7.39 5.28 19.74
N ALA A 48 6.69 4.24 20.17
CA ALA A 48 7.22 2.89 20.33
C ALA A 48 7.02 2.01 19.08
N MET A 49 6.39 2.52 18.02
CA MET A 49 5.96 1.76 16.83
C MET A 49 5.09 0.52 17.13
N SER A 50 4.46 0.46 18.31
CA SER A 50 3.77 -0.73 18.80
C SER A 50 2.31 -0.82 18.35
N ASN A 51 1.82 0.16 17.60
CA ASN A 51 0.42 0.27 17.15
C ASN A 51 0.26 0.05 15.64
N CYS A 52 1.20 -0.65 15.00
CA CYS A 52 1.18 -0.84 13.54
C CYS A 52 0.33 -2.04 13.13
N ILE A 53 -0.52 -1.88 12.12
CA ILE A 53 -1.30 -2.95 11.48
C ILE A 53 -0.95 -2.98 9.99
N LEU A 54 -0.57 -4.15 9.48
CA LEU A 54 -0.39 -4.37 8.04
C LEU A 54 -1.69 -4.94 7.45
N VAL A 55 -2.20 -4.31 6.40
CA VAL A 55 -3.36 -4.77 5.63
C VAL A 55 -2.87 -5.29 4.28
N CYS A 56 -3.14 -6.57 4.01
CA CYS A 56 -2.86 -7.21 2.73
C CYS A 56 -4.15 -7.23 1.90
N HIS A 57 -4.06 -6.83 0.64
CA HIS A 57 -5.22 -6.79 -0.25
C HIS A 57 -5.48 -8.14 -0.95
N ALA A 58 -6.73 -8.37 -1.34
CA ALA A 58 -7.13 -9.52 -2.15
C ALA A 58 -6.61 -9.44 -3.60
N PHE A 59 -6.85 -10.47 -4.42
CA PHE A 59 -6.28 -10.61 -5.77
C PHE A 59 -6.44 -9.37 -6.68
N SER A 60 -7.65 -8.82 -6.80
CA SER A 60 -7.94 -7.63 -7.62
C SER A 60 -7.87 -6.32 -6.84
N GLY A 61 -7.45 -6.38 -5.57
CA GLY A 61 -7.29 -5.20 -4.72
C GLY A 61 -6.02 -4.40 -5.03
N SER A 62 -5.86 -3.31 -4.30
CA SER A 62 -4.67 -2.47 -4.35
C SER A 62 -4.29 -2.01 -2.95
N HIS A 63 -3.22 -1.22 -2.82
CA HIS A 63 -2.87 -0.54 -1.56
C HIS A 63 -3.99 0.37 -1.03
N HIS A 64 -4.97 0.78 -1.85
CA HIS A 64 -6.01 1.71 -1.44
C HIS A 64 -7.14 1.07 -0.61
N ALA A 65 -6.86 0.81 0.66
CA ALA A 65 -7.79 0.14 1.57
C ALA A 65 -8.87 1.06 2.15
N ALA A 66 -8.59 2.35 2.36
CA ALA A 66 -9.53 3.26 3.03
C ALA A 66 -9.41 4.72 2.59
N GLY A 67 -10.45 5.50 2.90
CA GLY A 67 -10.59 6.90 2.57
C GLY A 67 -10.70 7.15 1.07
N LYS A 68 -10.60 8.42 0.69
CA LYS A 68 -10.55 8.88 -0.70
C LYS A 68 -9.45 9.92 -0.85
N PHE A 69 -8.51 9.74 -1.78
CA PHE A 69 -7.57 10.80 -2.15
C PHE A 69 -8.18 11.71 -3.22
N ASN A 70 -7.63 12.91 -3.41
CA ASN A 70 -8.21 13.92 -4.31
C ASN A 70 -8.40 13.44 -5.75
N ASN A 71 -7.57 12.50 -6.20
CA ASN A 71 -7.59 11.96 -7.56
C ASN A 71 -8.28 10.60 -7.67
N ASP A 72 -8.87 10.11 -6.59
CA ASP A 72 -9.57 8.83 -6.60
C ASP A 72 -11.04 9.02 -6.98
N GLU A 73 -11.59 8.10 -7.76
CA GLU A 73 -13.01 8.12 -8.14
C GLU A 73 -13.90 7.62 -6.99
N LYS A 74 -13.41 6.61 -6.26
CA LYS A 74 -14.13 5.86 -5.21
C LYS A 74 -13.31 5.82 -3.93
N ASN A 75 -13.97 5.48 -2.82
CA ASN A 75 -13.28 5.19 -1.56
C ASN A 75 -12.53 3.85 -1.66
N GLY A 76 -11.61 3.64 -0.72
CA GLY A 76 -10.88 2.38 -0.58
C GLY A 76 -11.78 1.17 -0.31
N TRP A 77 -11.29 -0.01 -0.67
CA TRP A 77 -12.08 -1.25 -0.71
C TRP A 77 -12.55 -1.75 0.67
N TRP A 78 -12.01 -1.21 1.77
CA TRP A 78 -12.37 -1.47 3.17
C TRP A 78 -12.65 -0.18 3.95
N ASP A 79 -13.10 0.88 3.27
CA ASP A 79 -13.37 2.18 3.90
C ASP A 79 -14.32 2.07 5.09
N GLU A 80 -15.35 1.22 5.04
CA GLU A 80 -16.30 1.00 6.15
C GLU A 80 -15.67 0.35 7.40
N PHE A 81 -14.50 -0.27 7.28
CA PHE A 81 -13.83 -0.96 8.40
C PHE A 81 -12.65 -0.17 8.96
N ILE A 82 -11.96 0.63 8.14
CA ILE A 82 -10.76 1.36 8.52
C ILE A 82 -11.06 2.86 8.56
N GLY A 83 -10.86 3.48 9.73
CA GLY A 83 -11.06 4.91 9.91
C GLY A 83 -11.24 5.31 11.36
N ASP A 84 -11.37 6.62 11.60
CA ASP A 84 -11.46 7.18 12.95
C ASP A 84 -12.73 6.66 13.65
N GLY A 85 -12.56 5.92 14.75
CA GLY A 85 -13.65 5.31 15.50
C GLY A 85 -14.29 4.06 14.85
N LYS A 86 -13.76 3.56 13.73
CA LYS A 86 -14.23 2.33 13.07
C LYS A 86 -13.60 1.08 13.69
N THR A 87 -13.94 -0.10 13.15
CA THR A 87 -13.43 -1.41 13.59
C THR A 87 -11.91 -1.44 13.69
N ILE A 88 -11.23 -0.94 12.65
CA ILE A 88 -9.80 -0.65 12.66
C ILE A 88 -9.66 0.86 12.86
N ASP A 89 -9.59 1.23 14.15
CA ASP A 89 -9.64 2.62 14.60
C ASP A 89 -8.30 3.35 14.36
N THR A 90 -8.27 4.28 13.41
CA THR A 90 -7.06 5.05 13.06
C THR A 90 -6.68 6.13 14.06
N ASN A 91 -7.52 6.40 15.07
CA ASN A 91 -7.10 7.16 16.25
C ASN A 91 -6.17 6.37 17.18
N LYS A 92 -6.18 5.03 17.08
CA LYS A 92 -5.41 4.12 17.94
C LYS A 92 -4.27 3.44 17.18
N TYR A 93 -4.53 3.03 15.95
CA TYR A 93 -3.59 2.24 15.14
C TYR A 93 -3.03 3.03 13.97
N PHE A 94 -1.78 2.71 13.64
CA PHE A 94 -1.15 3.10 12.39
C PHE A 94 -1.29 1.97 11.39
N VAL A 95 -2.14 2.16 10.40
CA VAL A 95 -2.45 1.12 9.41
C VAL A 95 -1.61 1.36 8.17
N VAL A 96 -0.97 0.32 7.65
CA VAL A 96 -0.21 0.33 6.41
C VAL A 96 -0.83 -0.68 5.46
N SER A 97 -1.19 -0.26 4.26
CA SER A 97 -1.71 -1.12 3.20
C SER A 97 -0.77 -1.08 2.00
N VAL A 98 -0.14 -2.21 1.70
CA VAL A 98 0.91 -2.31 0.67
C VAL A 98 0.36 -3.03 -0.55
N ASN A 99 0.73 -2.55 -1.73
CA ASN A 99 0.37 -3.18 -2.99
C ASN A 99 1.36 -4.28 -3.36
N ASN A 100 0.85 -5.41 -3.81
CA ASN A 100 1.65 -6.59 -4.15
C ASN A 100 2.57 -6.35 -5.35
N PHE A 101 3.69 -7.08 -5.43
CA PHE A 101 4.46 -7.20 -6.66
C PHE A 101 3.60 -7.81 -7.78
N GLY A 102 3.87 -7.43 -9.03
CA GLY A 102 3.08 -7.84 -10.19
C GLY A 102 1.76 -7.07 -10.37
N SER A 103 1.30 -6.33 -9.37
CA SER A 103 0.09 -5.53 -9.43
C SER A 103 0.21 -4.37 -10.43
N CYS A 104 -0.91 -3.99 -11.06
CA CYS A 104 -0.99 -2.84 -11.96
C CYS A 104 -1.19 -1.50 -11.23
N PHE A 105 -1.27 -1.49 -9.89
CA PHE A 105 -1.55 -0.30 -9.09
C PHE A 105 -0.30 0.36 -8.49
N GLY A 106 0.83 0.33 -9.20
CA GLY A 106 2.02 1.15 -8.92
C GLY A 106 3.22 0.44 -8.28
N SER A 107 3.07 -0.79 -7.77
CA SER A 107 4.23 -1.60 -7.39
C SER A 107 4.92 -2.19 -8.62
N SER A 108 6.17 -2.62 -8.48
CA SER A 108 6.90 -3.26 -9.57
C SER A 108 6.19 -4.53 -10.07
N GLY A 109 6.10 -4.66 -11.39
CA GLY A 109 5.48 -5.81 -12.05
C GLY A 109 5.88 -5.89 -13.52
N PRO A 110 5.21 -6.74 -14.31
CA PRO A 110 5.50 -6.93 -15.74
C PRO A 110 5.54 -5.64 -16.58
N LYS A 111 4.77 -4.61 -16.19
CA LYS A 111 4.74 -3.31 -16.89
C LYS A 111 5.88 -2.37 -16.48
N SER A 112 6.59 -2.67 -15.40
CA SER A 112 7.69 -1.82 -14.92
C SER A 112 8.89 -1.92 -15.84
N ILE A 113 9.65 -0.83 -15.95
CA ILE A 113 10.84 -0.77 -16.79
C ILE A 113 12.01 -1.48 -16.10
N CYS A 114 12.58 -2.46 -16.79
CA CYS A 114 13.80 -3.11 -16.39
C CYS A 114 14.98 -2.11 -16.51
N PRO A 115 15.79 -1.92 -15.46
CA PRO A 115 16.87 -0.94 -15.45
C PRO A 115 17.98 -1.31 -16.44
N GLU A 116 18.19 -2.61 -16.65
CA GLU A 116 19.24 -3.17 -17.50
C GLU A 116 18.87 -3.08 -18.98
N THR A 117 17.65 -3.48 -19.34
CA THR A 117 17.20 -3.53 -20.74
C THR A 117 16.53 -2.25 -21.22
N LYS A 118 16.16 -1.35 -20.30
CA LYS A 118 15.36 -0.13 -20.54
C LYS A 118 14.00 -0.39 -21.21
N LYS A 119 13.49 -1.62 -21.13
CA LYS A 119 12.18 -2.06 -21.65
C LYS A 119 11.31 -2.61 -20.51
N PRO A 120 9.98 -2.70 -20.67
CA PRO A 120 9.14 -3.38 -19.70
C PRO A 120 9.63 -4.81 -19.45
N TYR A 121 9.55 -5.30 -18.20
CA TYR A 121 9.93 -6.68 -17.88
C TYR A 121 9.12 -7.72 -18.66
N GLY A 122 7.82 -7.49 -18.85
CA GLY A 122 6.93 -8.45 -19.51
C GLY A 122 6.96 -9.81 -18.80
N ILE A 123 7.16 -10.88 -19.57
CA ILE A 123 7.26 -12.26 -19.08
C ILE A 123 8.55 -12.53 -18.29
N ASP A 124 9.55 -11.64 -18.40
CA ASP A 124 10.81 -11.79 -17.66
C ASP A 124 10.68 -11.34 -16.19
N PHE A 125 9.55 -10.70 -15.81
CA PHE A 125 9.30 -10.37 -14.42
C PHE A 125 9.17 -11.66 -13.59
N PRO A 126 9.81 -11.77 -12.41
CA PRO A 126 9.72 -12.96 -11.59
C PRO A 126 8.28 -13.33 -11.22
N ASP A 127 7.97 -14.62 -11.26
CA ASP A 127 6.68 -15.12 -10.78
C ASP A 127 6.53 -14.79 -9.28
N VAL A 128 5.36 -14.30 -8.90
CA VAL A 128 5.05 -13.87 -7.53
C VAL A 128 4.15 -14.91 -6.89
N ASP A 129 4.49 -15.31 -5.67
CA ASP A 129 3.66 -16.16 -4.82
C ASP A 129 3.39 -15.49 -3.46
N CYS A 130 2.47 -16.06 -2.69
CA CYS A 130 2.15 -15.57 -1.35
C CYS A 130 3.04 -16.19 -0.26
N SER A 131 3.98 -17.09 -0.60
CA SER A 131 4.75 -17.85 0.38
C SER A 131 5.77 -17.00 1.13
N GLY A 132 6.17 -15.85 0.57
CA GLY A 132 7.03 -14.87 1.22
C GLY A 132 6.33 -13.83 2.11
N LEU A 133 5.01 -13.95 2.35
CA LEU A 133 4.22 -13.02 3.18
C LEU A 133 4.09 -13.46 4.66
N GLY A 134 4.79 -14.51 5.07
CA GLY A 134 4.76 -15.10 6.43
C GLY A 134 6.02 -14.87 7.23
#